data_AF-T1KVI7-F1
#
_entry.id   AF-T1KVI7-F1
#
_cell.length_a   1.000
_cell.length_b   1.000
_cell.length_c   1.000
_cell.angle_alpha   90.00
_cell.angle_beta   90.00
_cell.angle_gamma   90.00
#
_symmetry.space_group_name_H-M   'P 1'
#
loop_
_entity.id
_entity.type
_entity.pdbx_description
1 polymer ?
#
loop_
_entity_poly.entity_id
_entity_poly.type
_entity_poly.pdbx_seq_one_letter_code
_entity_poly.pdbx_strand_id
1 'polypeptide(L)'
;MESVIEQQRSWHEERERIEDTMVKEMLAKKTSNKDQINSEHRLKYLLDRYIQVTQHLIASYEDKEGLRKDEMSSMTGGNEFSEFYGRLRVIKEFYKKNPNEAVRPMSIEFDDFLKMRESGNDVNLVDFTAEEGYGKFLDLNDCYLKYRNLKGVEKIDYLNYLSQFDKLFDIPKDPFTRPRRKSETSNLGI
;
A
#
# COMPACT_ATOMS: atom_id res chain seq x y z
N MET A 1 -25.35 -8.32 -9.29
CA MET A 1 -25.44 -9.79 -9.15
C MET A 1 -24.07 -10.21 -8.67
N GLU A 2 -23.90 -10.45 -7.37
CA GLU A 2 -22.62 -10.88 -6.81
C GLU A 2 -22.57 -12.40 -6.85
N SER A 3 -22.05 -12.93 -7.97
CA SER A 3 -21.69 -14.35 -8.10
C SER A 3 -20.32 -14.53 -7.44
N VAL A 4 -20.17 -15.59 -6.63
CA VAL A 4 -18.89 -15.89 -5.95
C VAL A 4 -17.82 -16.22 -6.98
N ILE A 5 -18.20 -16.93 -8.05
CA ILE A 5 -17.30 -17.26 -9.16
C ILE A 5 -16.87 -16.01 -9.93
N GLU A 6 -17.80 -15.09 -10.22
CA GLU A 6 -17.45 -13.83 -10.89
C GLU A 6 -16.57 -12.95 -10.01
N GLN A 7 -16.80 -12.93 -8.71
CA GLN A 7 -15.97 -12.17 -7.77
C GLN A 7 -14.56 -12.75 -7.68
N GLN A 8 -14.42 -14.08 -7.65
CA GLN A 8 -13.11 -14.74 -7.76
C GLN A 8 -12.41 -14.44 -9.08
N ARG A 9 -13.14 -14.45 -10.20
CA ARG A 9 -12.59 -14.08 -11.52
C ARG A 9 -12.07 -12.64 -11.49
N SER A 10 -12.84 -11.71 -10.92
CA SER A 10 -12.45 -10.31 -10.77
C SER A 10 -11.20 -10.14 -9.91
N TRP A 11 -11.08 -10.85 -8.78
CA TRP A 11 -9.88 -10.78 -7.93
C TRP A 11 -8.64 -11.40 -8.59
N HIS A 12 -8.79 -12.48 -9.35
CA HIS A 12 -7.68 -13.01 -10.16
C HIS A 12 -7.24 -12.02 -11.23
N GLU A 13 -8.18 -11.40 -11.93
CA GLU A 13 -7.86 -10.35 -12.89
C GLU A 13 -7.12 -9.20 -12.21
N GLU A 14 -7.59 -8.72 -11.06
CA GLU A 14 -6.95 -7.66 -10.31
C GLU A 14 -5.49 -8.00 -9.93
N ARG A 15 -5.24 -9.22 -9.46
CA ARG A 15 -3.88 -9.69 -9.14
C ARG A 15 -2.96 -9.65 -10.35
N GLU A 16 -3.41 -10.18 -11.49
CA GLU A 16 -2.63 -10.20 -12.73
C GLU A 16 -2.32 -8.77 -13.20
N ARG A 17 -3.30 -7.86 -13.11
CA ARG A 17 -3.09 -6.45 -13.48
C ARG A 17 -2.12 -5.74 -12.56
N ILE A 18 -2.15 -6.03 -11.26
CA ILE A 18 -1.18 -5.50 -10.31
C ILE A 18 0.23 -5.99 -10.66
N GLU A 19 0.40 -7.29 -10.93
CA GLU A 19 1.70 -7.86 -11.31
C GLU A 19 2.25 -7.21 -12.59
N ASP A 20 1.44 -7.09 -13.65
CA ASP A 20 1.83 -6.42 -14.89
C ASP A 20 2.23 -4.95 -14.65
N THR A 21 1.46 -4.23 -13.82
CA THR A 21 1.76 -2.84 -13.47
C THR A 21 3.06 -2.73 -12.67
N MET A 22 3.32 -3.64 -11.73
CA MET A 22 4.57 -3.70 -10.98
C MET A 22 5.76 -3.96 -11.90
N VAL A 23 5.63 -4.91 -12.84
CA VAL A 23 6.68 -5.21 -13.83
C VAL A 23 6.97 -3.99 -14.70
N LYS A 24 5.92 -3.30 -15.19
CA LYS A 24 6.07 -2.05 -15.96
C LYS A 24 6.78 -0.96 -15.16
N GLU A 25 6.43 -0.78 -13.89
CA GLU A 25 7.08 0.20 -13.00
C GLU A 25 8.54 -0.18 -12.69
N MET A 26 8.86 -1.47 -12.57
CA MET A 26 10.22 -1.96 -12.41
C MET A 26 11.07 -1.74 -13.66
N LEU A 27 10.52 -2.00 -14.85
CA LEU A 27 11.20 -1.81 -16.13
C LEU A 27 11.41 -0.33 -16.49
N ALA A 28 10.54 0.55 -16.00
CA ALA A 28 10.64 1.97 -16.29
C ALA A 28 11.94 2.57 -15.73
N LYS A 29 12.63 3.35 -16.57
CA LYS A 29 13.88 4.01 -16.20
C LYS A 29 13.60 5.10 -15.16
N LYS A 30 14.39 5.09 -14.08
CA LYS A 30 14.39 6.13 -13.04
C LYS A 30 15.59 7.05 -13.26
N THR A 31 15.36 8.36 -13.27
CA THR A 31 16.39 9.36 -13.59
C THR A 31 16.92 10.09 -12.37
N SER A 32 16.07 10.36 -11.37
CA SER A 32 16.43 11.03 -10.12
C SER A 32 16.23 10.11 -8.91
N ASN A 33 16.92 10.41 -7.80
CA ASN A 33 16.66 9.75 -6.51
C ASN A 33 15.19 9.92 -6.08
N LYS A 34 14.62 11.11 -6.32
CA LYS A 34 13.20 11.37 -6.08
C LYS A 34 12.31 10.40 -6.86
N ASP A 35 12.60 10.21 -8.15
CA ASP A 35 11.81 9.32 -9.01
C ASP A 35 11.95 7.85 -8.57
N GLN A 36 13.14 7.47 -8.11
CA GLN A 36 13.41 6.14 -7.57
C GLN A 36 12.59 5.88 -6.30
N ILE A 37 12.66 6.77 -5.32
CA ILE A 37 11.90 6.64 -4.06
C ILE A 37 10.40 6.62 -4.33
N ASN A 38 9.89 7.51 -5.20
CA ASN A 38 8.47 7.50 -5.58
C ASN A 38 8.09 6.17 -6.25
N SER A 39 8.96 5.62 -7.10
CA SER A 39 8.74 4.31 -7.75
C SER A 39 8.68 3.16 -6.74
N GLU A 40 9.58 3.15 -5.76
CA GLU A 40 9.60 2.16 -4.68
C GLU A 40 8.33 2.23 -3.83
N HIS A 41 7.84 3.45 -3.53
CA HIS A 41 6.58 3.63 -2.81
C HIS A 41 5.34 3.22 -3.62
N ARG A 42 5.32 3.47 -4.95
CA ARG A 42 4.28 2.92 -5.83
C ARG A 42 4.27 1.41 -5.82
N LEU A 43 5.44 0.79 -5.91
CA LEU A 43 5.59 -0.67 -5.84
C LEU A 43 5.10 -1.22 -4.51
N LYS A 44 5.41 -0.54 -3.40
CA LYS A 44 4.89 -0.90 -2.08
C LYS A 44 3.36 -0.84 -2.03
N TYR A 45 2.76 0.24 -2.52
CA TYR A 45 1.30 0.38 -2.59
C TYR A 45 0.65 -0.75 -3.42
N LEU A 46 1.21 -1.05 -4.59
CA LEU A 46 0.75 -2.13 -5.46
C LEU A 46 0.88 -3.50 -4.75
N LEU A 47 2.00 -3.74 -4.06
CA LEU A 47 2.23 -4.97 -3.32
C LEU A 47 1.25 -5.14 -2.15
N ASP A 48 0.99 -4.08 -1.39
CA ASP A 48 0.03 -4.11 -0.28
C ASP A 48 -1.38 -4.43 -0.80
N ARG A 49 -1.79 -3.83 -1.93
CA ARG A 49 -3.05 -4.15 -2.62
C ARG A 49 -3.07 -5.60 -3.09
N TYR A 50 -1.98 -6.10 -3.67
CA TYR A 50 -1.86 -7.50 -4.09
C TYR A 50 -2.07 -8.48 -2.94
N ILE A 51 -1.45 -8.21 -1.79
CA ILE A 51 -1.58 -9.04 -0.58
C ILE A 51 -3.03 -9.05 -0.11
N GLN A 52 -3.69 -7.89 -0.05
CA GLN A 52 -5.10 -7.78 0.35
C GLN A 52 -6.02 -8.58 -0.59
N VAL A 53 -5.89 -8.40 -1.90
CA VAL A 53 -6.69 -9.15 -2.89
C VAL A 53 -6.43 -10.65 -2.75
N THR A 54 -5.17 -11.06 -2.53
CA THR A 54 -4.81 -12.46 -2.32
C THR A 54 -5.44 -13.03 -1.05
N GLN A 55 -5.50 -12.26 0.04
CA GLN A 55 -6.18 -12.67 1.27
C GLN A 55 -7.69 -12.85 1.08
N HIS A 56 -8.34 -11.92 0.39
CA HIS A 56 -9.76 -12.04 0.03
C HIS A 56 -10.03 -13.27 -0.83
N LEU A 57 -9.15 -13.52 -1.80
CA LEU A 57 -9.22 -14.67 -2.67
C LEU A 57 -9.10 -15.96 -1.87
N ILE A 58 -8.07 -16.12 -1.02
CA ILE A 58 -7.91 -17.29 -0.15
C ILE A 58 -9.15 -17.52 0.70
N ALA A 59 -9.67 -16.48 1.37
CA ALA A 59 -10.86 -16.58 2.19
C ALA A 59 -12.10 -17.02 1.40
N SER A 60 -12.22 -16.60 0.13
CA SER A 60 -13.29 -17.04 -0.78
C SER A 60 -13.16 -18.51 -1.20
N TYR A 61 -11.93 -19.02 -1.35
CA TYR A 61 -11.67 -20.43 -1.64
C TYR A 61 -11.83 -21.35 -0.41
N GLU A 62 -11.69 -20.83 0.82
CA GLU A 62 -11.98 -21.60 2.05
C GLU A 62 -13.46 -22.04 2.13
N ASP A 63 -14.36 -21.32 1.45
CA ASP A 63 -15.77 -21.70 1.25
C ASP A 63 -16.49 -22.09 2.56
N LYS A 64 -16.30 -21.29 3.62
CA LYS A 64 -16.85 -21.55 4.96
C LYS A 64 -18.38 -21.70 4.97
N GLU A 65 -19.06 -21.01 4.07
CA GLU A 65 -20.52 -21.02 3.95
C GLU A 65 -21.03 -21.99 2.88
N GLY A 66 -20.15 -22.67 2.12
CA GLY A 66 -20.54 -23.60 1.06
C GLY A 66 -21.13 -22.95 -0.21
N LEU A 67 -21.21 -21.61 -0.23
CA LEU A 67 -21.81 -20.83 -1.32
C LEU A 67 -21.20 -21.14 -2.69
N ARG A 68 -19.88 -21.40 -2.73
CA ARG A 68 -19.21 -21.76 -4.00
C ARG A 68 -19.72 -23.11 -4.52
N LYS A 69 -19.84 -24.11 -3.63
CA LYS A 69 -20.35 -25.44 -4.00
C LYS A 69 -21.81 -25.37 -4.44
N ASP A 70 -22.62 -24.58 -3.77
CA ASP A 70 -24.03 -24.39 -4.11
C ASP A 70 -24.20 -23.70 -5.46
N GLU A 71 -23.42 -22.65 -5.73
CA GLU A 71 -23.40 -22.00 -7.04
C GLU A 71 -22.94 -22.96 -8.13
N MET A 72 -21.87 -23.73 -7.89
CA MET A 72 -21.36 -24.72 -8.85
C MET A 72 -22.39 -25.83 -9.14
N SER A 73 -23.10 -26.29 -8.11
CA SER A 73 -24.13 -27.33 -8.22
C SER A 73 -25.35 -26.82 -8.99
N SER A 74 -25.71 -25.55 -8.80
CA SER A 74 -26.79 -24.90 -9.55
C SER A 74 -26.44 -24.85 -11.04
N MET A 75 -25.21 -24.43 -11.35
CA MET A 75 -24.72 -24.32 -12.74
C MET A 75 -24.49 -25.67 -13.46
N THR A 76 -24.45 -26.79 -12.73
CA THR A 76 -24.16 -28.14 -13.29
C THR A 76 -25.35 -29.11 -13.10
N GLY A 77 -26.51 -28.61 -12.67
CA GLY A 77 -27.68 -29.41 -12.31
C GLY A 77 -28.62 -29.73 -13.49
N GLY A 78 -29.79 -30.32 -13.22
CA GLY A 78 -30.77 -30.66 -14.28
C GLY A 78 -31.49 -29.47 -14.93
N ASN A 79 -31.33 -28.25 -14.40
CA ASN A 79 -32.08 -27.03 -14.78
C ASN A 79 -31.18 -25.89 -15.31
N GLU A 80 -30.01 -26.20 -15.87
CA GLU A 80 -29.00 -25.25 -16.37
C GLU A 80 -29.57 -24.14 -17.26
N PHE A 81 -30.42 -24.52 -18.23
CA PHE A 81 -31.01 -23.56 -19.17
C PHE A 81 -31.92 -22.54 -18.47
N SER A 82 -32.73 -22.98 -17.50
CA SER A 82 -33.63 -22.09 -16.76
C SER A 82 -32.83 -21.08 -15.91
N GLU A 83 -31.75 -21.54 -15.28
CA GLU A 83 -30.87 -20.68 -14.49
C GLU A 83 -30.15 -19.66 -15.38
N PHE A 84 -29.61 -20.10 -16.52
CA PHE A 84 -28.95 -19.22 -17.50
C PHE A 84 -29.88 -18.10 -17.98
N TYR A 85 -31.10 -18.43 -18.39
CA TYR A 85 -32.06 -17.43 -18.84
C TYR A 85 -32.52 -16.50 -17.70
N GLY A 86 -32.58 -17.00 -16.47
CA GLY A 86 -32.82 -16.19 -15.27
C GLY A 86 -31.72 -15.15 -15.06
N ARG A 87 -30.44 -15.58 -15.06
CA ARG A 87 -29.28 -14.70 -14.93
C ARG A 87 -29.22 -13.67 -16.08
N LEU A 88 -29.44 -14.12 -17.32
CA LEU A 88 -29.45 -13.25 -18.50
C LEU A 88 -30.55 -12.17 -18.41
N ARG A 89 -31.74 -12.53 -17.91
CA ARG A 89 -32.82 -11.57 -17.71
C ARG A 89 -32.42 -10.47 -16.72
N VAL A 90 -31.83 -10.84 -15.59
CA VAL A 90 -31.36 -9.86 -14.59
C VAL A 90 -30.30 -8.94 -15.18
N ILE A 91 -29.35 -9.46 -15.95
CA ILE A 91 -28.32 -8.66 -16.64
C ILE A 91 -28.98 -7.67 -17.61
N LYS A 92 -29.91 -8.11 -18.44
CA LYS A 92 -30.65 -7.25 -19.37
C LYS A 92 -31.44 -6.16 -18.64
N GLU A 93 -32.10 -6.51 -17.53
CA GLU A 93 -32.84 -5.56 -16.71
C GLU A 93 -31.92 -4.52 -16.06
N PHE A 94 -30.72 -4.90 -15.61
CA PHE A 94 -29.70 -3.98 -15.09
C PHE A 94 -29.28 -2.94 -16.13
N TYR A 95 -28.84 -3.38 -17.32
CA TYR A 95 -28.42 -2.46 -18.38
C TYR A 95 -29.58 -1.62 -18.94
N LYS A 96 -30.82 -2.12 -18.88
CA LYS A 96 -32.01 -1.34 -19.22
C LYS A 96 -32.27 -0.21 -18.20
N LYS A 97 -31.99 -0.44 -16.92
CA LYS A 97 -32.12 0.57 -15.85
C LYS A 97 -30.97 1.57 -15.85
N ASN A 98 -29.78 1.15 -16.27
CA ASN A 98 -28.57 1.97 -16.29
C ASN A 98 -28.01 2.18 -17.72
N PRO A 99 -28.75 2.86 -18.62
CA PRO A 99 -28.35 3.01 -20.02
C PRO A 99 -27.13 3.92 -20.23
N ASN A 100 -26.82 4.80 -19.27
CA ASN A 100 -25.68 5.73 -19.35
C ASN A 100 -24.47 5.27 -18.51
N GLU A 101 -24.54 4.10 -17.86
CA GLU A 101 -23.45 3.57 -17.07
C GLU A 101 -22.45 2.90 -18.02
N ALA A 102 -21.44 3.67 -18.44
CA ALA A 102 -20.33 3.11 -19.19
C ALA A 102 -19.53 2.17 -18.28
N VAL A 103 -19.44 0.90 -18.66
CA VAL A 103 -18.57 -0.06 -17.97
C VAL A 103 -17.14 0.45 -18.09
N ARG A 104 -16.53 0.85 -16.98
CA ARG A 104 -15.08 1.09 -16.91
C ARG A 104 -14.41 -0.25 -16.62
N PRO A 105 -13.66 -0.83 -17.57
CA PRO A 105 -12.85 -2.00 -17.29
C PRO A 105 -11.81 -1.67 -16.24
N MET A 106 -11.50 -2.66 -15.41
CA MET A 106 -10.48 -2.54 -14.35
C MET A 106 -9.11 -2.13 -14.91
N SER A 107 -8.80 -2.51 -16.17
CA SER A 107 -7.57 -2.11 -16.85
C SER A 107 -7.39 -0.58 -16.95
N ILE A 108 -8.49 0.18 -17.07
CA ILE A 108 -8.42 1.64 -17.19
C ILE A 108 -7.82 2.25 -15.91
N GLU A 109 -8.09 1.69 -14.74
CA GLU A 109 -7.53 2.21 -13.48
C GLU A 109 -6.00 2.08 -13.45
N PHE A 110 -5.48 0.94 -13.90
CA PHE A 110 -4.03 0.69 -13.96
C PHE A 110 -3.35 1.51 -15.07
N ASP A 111 -4.03 1.70 -16.20
CA ASP A 111 -3.54 2.58 -17.27
C ASP A 111 -3.50 4.04 -16.83
N ASP A 112 -4.53 4.50 -16.12
CA ASP A 112 -4.59 5.86 -15.58
C ASP A 112 -3.51 6.06 -14.49
N PHE A 113 -3.23 5.04 -13.67
CA PHE A 113 -2.12 5.03 -12.72
C PHE A 113 -0.75 5.24 -13.41
N LEU A 114 -0.52 4.56 -14.54
CA LEU A 114 0.71 4.74 -15.33
C LEU A 114 0.78 6.12 -16.01
N LYS A 115 -0.34 6.64 -16.53
CA LYS A 115 -0.39 7.98 -17.13
C LYS A 115 -0.12 9.10 -16.13
N MET A 116 -0.58 8.94 -14.88
CA MET A 116 -0.30 9.91 -13.82
C MET A 116 1.21 10.06 -13.56
N ARG A 117 1.94 8.93 -13.59
CA ARG A 117 3.41 8.91 -13.52
C ARG A 117 4.03 9.68 -14.69
N GLU A 118 3.61 9.37 -15.92
CA GLU A 118 4.18 10.00 -17.14
C GLU A 118 3.91 11.51 -17.22
N SER A 119 2.78 11.95 -16.66
CA SER A 119 2.35 13.35 -16.70
C SER A 119 3.12 14.24 -15.72
N GLY A 120 3.95 13.68 -14.83
CA GLY A 120 4.69 14.45 -13.82
C GLY A 120 3.81 15.11 -12.74
N ASN A 121 2.49 14.90 -12.79
CA ASN A 121 1.53 15.18 -11.72
C ASN A 121 1.57 14.09 -10.63
N ASP A 122 2.75 13.48 -10.46
CA ASP A 122 2.99 12.47 -9.45
C ASP A 122 2.82 13.17 -8.10
N VAL A 123 1.71 12.87 -7.42
CA VAL A 123 1.49 13.28 -6.04
C VAL A 123 2.67 12.67 -5.29
N ASN A 124 3.49 13.48 -4.60
CA ASN A 124 4.55 12.91 -3.78
C ASN A 124 3.90 11.93 -2.82
N LEU A 125 4.12 10.63 -3.03
CA LEU A 125 3.54 9.58 -2.19
C LEU A 125 4.20 9.54 -0.81
N VAL A 126 5.23 10.37 -0.61
CA VAL A 126 6.05 10.43 0.60
C VAL A 126 6.35 11.87 0.95
N ASP A 127 6.12 12.18 2.23
CA ASP A 127 6.46 13.46 2.82
C ASP A 127 7.86 13.39 3.42
N PHE A 128 8.88 13.68 2.60
CA PHE A 128 10.22 14.00 3.10
C PHE A 128 10.34 15.50 3.34
N THR A 129 11.05 15.86 4.40
CA THR A 129 11.49 17.24 4.60
C THR A 129 12.54 17.63 3.56
N ALA A 130 12.71 18.93 3.33
CA ALA A 130 13.71 19.43 2.39
C ALA A 130 15.15 19.03 2.81
N GLU A 131 15.42 19.00 4.11
CA GLU A 131 16.72 18.64 4.68
C GLU A 131 17.07 17.16 4.49
N GLU A 132 16.07 16.27 4.47
CA GLU A 132 16.27 14.82 4.22
C GLU A 132 16.54 14.51 2.75
N GLY A 133 16.17 15.41 1.83
CA GLY A 133 16.50 15.29 0.41
C GLY A 133 15.99 13.99 -0.24
N TYR A 134 14.76 13.56 0.07
CA TYR A 134 14.17 12.28 -0.36
C TYR A 134 15.02 11.07 0.05
N GLY A 135 15.28 10.94 1.35
CA GLY A 135 16.03 9.82 1.93
C GLY A 135 17.53 9.86 1.66
N LYS A 136 18.07 10.97 1.15
CA LYS A 136 19.52 11.14 0.96
C LYS A 136 20.24 11.44 2.28
N PHE A 137 19.57 12.17 3.16
CA PHE A 137 20.08 12.59 4.45
C PHE A 137 19.04 12.29 5.54
N LEU A 138 19.51 12.24 6.78
CA LEU A 138 18.67 12.19 7.96
C LEU A 138 18.84 13.50 8.71
N ASP A 139 17.74 14.22 8.96
CA ASP A 139 17.80 15.45 9.75
C ASP A 139 17.97 15.11 11.24
N LEU A 140 19.21 15.20 11.70
CA LEU A 140 19.58 15.02 13.11
C LEU A 140 19.67 16.35 13.87
N ASN A 141 19.42 17.49 13.23
CA ASN A 141 19.50 18.79 13.88
C ASN A 141 18.42 18.96 14.95
N ASP A 142 17.21 18.49 14.67
CA ASP A 142 16.11 18.46 15.66
C ASP A 142 16.46 17.58 16.87
N CYS A 143 17.14 16.46 16.64
CA CYS A 143 17.61 15.59 17.72
C CYS A 143 18.73 16.25 18.53
N TYR A 144 19.66 16.94 17.87
CA TYR A 144 20.71 17.71 18.52
C TYR A 144 20.17 18.84 19.40
N LEU A 145 19.15 19.58 18.94
CA LEU A 145 18.50 20.63 19.74
C LEU A 145 17.87 20.07 21.02
N LYS A 146 17.27 18.87 20.93
CA LYS A 146 16.75 18.15 22.09
C LYS A 146 17.88 17.69 23.02
N TYR A 147 18.95 17.12 22.46
CA TYR A 147 20.13 16.70 23.22
C TYR A 147 20.74 17.85 24.02
N ARG A 148 20.91 19.02 23.40
CA ARG A 148 21.45 20.22 24.05
C ARG A 148 20.60 20.72 25.22
N ASN A 149 19.30 20.40 25.23
CA ASN A 149 18.38 20.77 26.30
C ASN A 149 18.33 19.76 27.46
N LEU A 150 19.02 18.61 27.35
CA LEU A 150 19.10 17.62 28.43
C LEU A 150 19.88 18.19 29.63
N LYS A 151 19.40 17.91 30.84
CA LYS A 151 20.08 18.30 32.08
C LYS A 151 21.11 17.24 32.46
N GLY A 152 22.32 17.68 32.84
CA GLY A 152 23.40 16.78 33.27
C GLY A 152 24.28 16.24 32.14
N VAL A 153 24.08 16.72 30.91
CA VAL A 153 24.90 16.34 29.75
C VAL A 153 25.76 17.53 29.31
N GLU A 154 27.01 17.27 28.94
CA GLU A 154 27.90 18.31 28.42
C GLU A 154 27.35 18.88 27.11
N LYS A 155 27.39 20.21 26.99
CA LYS A 155 27.01 20.89 25.76
C LYS A 155 28.13 20.71 24.74
N ILE A 156 27.90 19.79 23.81
CA ILE A 156 28.80 19.52 22.69
C ILE A 156 28.29 20.21 21.42
N ASP A 157 29.19 20.49 20.48
CA ASP A 157 28.84 20.97 19.15
C ASP A 157 28.20 19.89 18.28
N TYR A 158 27.51 20.27 17.20
CA TYR A 158 26.80 19.35 16.32
C TYR A 158 27.70 18.23 15.75
N LEU A 159 28.93 18.56 15.34
CA LEU A 159 29.89 17.55 14.82
C LEU A 159 30.32 16.54 15.89
N ASN A 160 30.48 17.00 17.13
CA ASN A 160 30.77 16.13 18.26
C ASN A 160 29.55 15.27 18.63
N TYR A 161 28.35 15.83 18.51
CA TYR A 161 27.10 15.09 18.66
C TYR A 161 27.00 13.96 17.63
N LEU A 162 27.26 14.22 16.34
CA LEU A 162 27.29 13.17 15.31
C LEU A 162 28.34 12.09 15.60
N SER A 163 29.53 12.49 16.08
CA SER A 163 30.60 11.55 16.44
C SER A 163 30.26 10.65 17.65
N GLN A 164 29.32 11.07 18.48
CA GLN A 164 28.82 10.31 19.63
C GLN A 164 27.50 9.59 19.34
N PHE A 165 26.78 9.97 18.27
CA PHE A 165 25.47 9.41 17.94
C PHE A 165 25.51 7.89 17.76
N ASP A 166 26.61 7.37 17.19
CA ASP A 166 26.81 5.92 17.00
C ASP A 166 27.19 5.18 18.29
N LYS A 167 27.51 5.91 19.38
CA LYS A 167 27.94 5.35 20.68
C LYS A 167 26.78 5.24 21.66
N LEU A 168 25.73 4.53 21.24
CA LEU A 168 24.47 4.38 21.98
C LEU A 168 24.62 3.66 23.35
N PHE A 169 25.75 3.00 23.60
CA PHE A 169 26.02 2.19 24.80
C PHE A 169 26.82 2.92 25.88
N ASP A 170 27.47 4.03 25.56
CA ASP A 170 28.35 4.76 26.48
C ASP A 170 27.63 5.85 27.26
N ILE A 171 26.38 6.18 26.89
CA ILE A 171 25.57 7.16 27.61
C ILE A 171 24.92 6.46 28.81
N PRO A 172 25.32 6.77 30.06
CA PRO A 172 24.64 6.23 31.22
C PRO A 172 23.16 6.65 31.15
N LYS A 173 22.27 5.66 31.02
CA LYS A 173 20.84 5.85 31.24
C LYS A 173 20.65 6.15 32.72
N ASP A 174 20.83 7.40 33.09
CA ASP A 174 20.64 7.86 34.45
C ASP A 174 19.21 7.47 34.86
N PRO A 175 19.02 6.71 35.96
CA PRO A 175 17.69 6.30 36.39
C PRO A 175 17.02 7.51 37.05
N PHE A 176 16.60 8.49 36.23
CA PHE A 176 15.71 9.55 36.67
C PHE A 176 14.35 8.92 36.98
N THR A 177 14.25 8.44 38.20
CA THR A 177 13.03 8.09 38.93
C THR A 177 12.20 9.35 39.15
N ARG A 178 11.56 9.85 38.08
CA ARG A 178 10.32 10.63 38.12
C ARG A 178 9.49 10.29 36.89
N PRO A 179 8.16 10.15 37.00
CA PRO A 179 7.30 9.77 35.89
C PRO A 179 7.13 10.97 34.94
N ARG A 180 8.15 11.29 34.15
CA ARG A 180 7.95 12.03 32.91
C ARG A 180 7.72 11.01 31.81
N ARG A 181 6.62 11.24 31.08
CA ARG A 181 5.98 10.30 30.15
C ARG A 181 7.03 9.63 29.27
N LYS A 182 6.94 8.30 29.18
CA LYS A 182 7.73 7.39 28.33
C LYS A 182 7.49 7.66 26.84
N SER A 183 7.74 8.88 26.37
CA SER A 183 7.49 9.29 24.98
C SER A 183 8.75 9.69 24.22
N GLU A 184 9.88 9.88 24.89
CA GLU A 184 11.05 10.53 24.28
C GLU A 184 12.16 9.57 23.85
N THR A 185 12.25 8.37 24.41
CA THR A 185 13.20 7.32 23.95
C THR A 185 12.58 6.32 22.99
N SER A 186 11.27 6.41 22.73
CA SER A 186 10.53 5.53 21.82
C SER A 186 10.43 6.04 20.39
N ASN A 187 10.92 7.26 20.11
CA ASN A 187 10.85 7.87 18.78
C ASN A 187 12.11 7.67 17.92
N LEU A 188 13.04 6.80 18.35
CA LEU A 188 14.17 6.33 17.52
C LEU A 188 13.92 4.88 17.09
N GLY A 189 12.71 4.59 16.63
CA GLY A 189 12.37 3.31 16.00
C GLY A 189 12.95 3.28 14.59
N ILE A 190 14.09 2.59 14.46
CA ILE A 190 14.42 1.84 13.24
C ILE A 190 13.41 0.70 13.13
#